data_AF-A0AAD7JUM4-F1
#
_entry.id   AF-A0AAD7JUM4-F1
#
_cell.length_a   1.000
_cell.length_b   1.000
_cell.length_c   1.000
_cell.angle_alpha   90.00
_cell.angle_beta   90.00
_cell.angle_gamma   90.00
#
_symmetry.space_group_name_H-M   'P 1'
#
loop_
_entity.id
_entity.type
_entity.pdbx_description
1 polymer ?
#
loop_
_entity_poly.entity_id
_entity_poly.type
_entity_poly.pdbx_seq_one_letter_code
_entity_poly.pdbx_strand_id
1 'polypeptide(L)'
;DKQAIADTCRISGEPEDSEYIPSDPRDFTIRIFHTCYMGTENSSEETRQRAKQSSEAIGGYHVDLNMDSVVIAVQHLFGLVMGTQPQFHAHGGTADENLALQNIQARFRLQMVLAYMFTQLLPWVWGKVVGLLVLSGANINENLQGYLTKYDCSSADINFIGGISKTDLKKFIVYAEDAFALPILARHSFFLNAVPTAELEPIIETYVQADEANMRKTYNELSVFGRLRKIEKCGPYSTFTKLVQEWGSFLSPLQIVEKVKLFFFKHAHDRHKMLTPSYHAMSSFRWKVKCRSRTAWMITVRFELRPFLYPSRFPWQFKKIDEIATVPPHRSYSSAEPKQD
;
A
#
# COMPACT_ATOMS: atom_id res chain seq x y z
N ASP A 1 16.83 6.41 31.25
CA ASP A 1 17.86 7.01 30.38
C ASP A 1 17.65 8.52 30.39
N LYS A 2 18.65 9.31 30.80
CA LYS A 2 18.50 10.77 30.97
C LYS A 2 18.27 11.50 29.64
N GLN A 3 18.86 10.99 28.56
CA GLN A 3 18.72 11.59 27.23
C GLN A 3 17.31 11.36 26.69
N ALA A 4 16.77 10.15 26.83
CA ALA A 4 15.41 9.84 26.39
C ALA A 4 14.34 10.69 27.11
N ILE A 5 14.54 10.98 28.39
CA ILE A 5 13.62 11.85 29.15
C ILE A 5 13.67 13.28 28.63
N ALA A 6 14.86 13.85 28.43
CA ALA A 6 15.02 15.20 27.86
C ALA A 6 14.41 15.31 26.46
N ASP A 7 14.60 14.30 25.60
CA ASP A 7 14.01 14.26 24.27
C ASP A 7 12.47 14.16 24.31
N THR A 8 11.94 13.37 25.24
CA THR A 8 10.49 13.22 25.46
C THR A 8 9.84 14.56 25.82
N CYS A 9 10.40 15.28 26.82
CA CYS A 9 9.89 16.59 27.22
C CYS A 9 9.90 17.56 26.04
N ARG A 10 11.02 17.63 25.30
CA ARG A 10 11.18 18.47 24.11
C ARG A 10 10.14 18.16 23.03
N ILE A 11 9.93 16.89 22.69
CA ILE A 11 8.98 16.47 21.64
C ILE A 11 7.53 16.74 22.07
N SER A 12 7.21 16.56 23.35
CA SER A 12 5.86 16.81 23.88
C SER A 12 5.48 18.30 23.97
N GLY A 13 6.45 19.19 23.73
CA GLY A 13 6.28 20.64 23.82
C GLY A 13 6.21 21.17 25.26
N GLU A 14 6.78 20.43 26.22
CA GLU A 14 6.88 20.85 27.61
C GLU A 14 8.07 21.79 27.83
N PRO A 15 8.01 22.71 28.81
CA PRO A 15 9.14 23.58 29.16
C PRO A 15 10.39 22.79 29.55
N GLU A 16 11.59 23.34 29.33
CA GLU A 16 12.85 22.68 29.73
C GLU A 16 12.95 22.43 31.26
N ASP A 17 12.22 23.20 32.06
CA ASP A 17 12.14 23.10 33.52
C ASP A 17 11.01 22.16 34.01
N SER A 18 10.34 21.45 33.11
CA SER A 18 9.22 20.55 33.46
C SER A 18 9.70 19.24 34.09
N GLU A 19 9.09 18.86 35.22
CA GLU A 19 9.28 17.55 35.87
C GLU A 19 8.50 16.41 35.18
N TYR A 20 8.01 16.63 33.95
CA TYR A 20 7.23 15.64 33.23
C TYR A 20 8.05 14.37 32.94
N ILE A 21 7.63 13.26 33.55
CA ILE A 21 8.18 11.93 33.28
C ILE A 21 7.02 11.06 32.79
N PRO A 22 7.06 10.54 31.55
CA PRO A 22 6.00 9.70 31.03
C PRO A 22 5.96 8.39 31.81
N SER A 23 4.91 8.22 32.62
CA SER A 23 4.67 7.01 33.42
C SER A 23 3.72 6.05 32.73
N ASP A 24 2.70 6.57 32.05
CA ASP A 24 1.75 5.82 31.21
C ASP A 24 2.06 6.04 29.72
N PRO A 25 2.29 4.98 28.92
CA PRO A 25 2.41 5.08 27.47
C PRO A 25 1.26 5.84 26.79
N ARG A 26 0.04 5.77 27.32
CA ARG A 26 -1.13 6.44 26.75
C ARG A 26 -1.07 7.96 26.94
N ASP A 27 -0.64 8.43 28.11
CA ASP A 27 -0.45 9.85 28.39
C ASP A 27 0.65 10.46 27.52
N PHE A 28 1.68 9.68 27.20
CA PHE A 28 2.68 10.15 26.24
C PHE A 28 2.15 10.14 24.80
N THR A 29 1.40 9.10 24.42
CA THR A 29 0.87 8.92 23.06
C THR A 29 -0.04 10.08 22.65
N ILE A 30 -0.93 10.56 23.51
CA ILE A 30 -1.87 11.64 23.17
C ILE A 30 -1.15 12.93 22.77
N ARG A 31 0.09 13.13 23.23
CA ARG A 31 0.90 14.33 22.96
C ARG A 31 1.64 14.26 21.64
N ILE A 32 1.94 13.05 21.15
CA ILE A 32 2.81 12.82 19.98
C ILE A 32 2.07 12.21 18.79
N PHE A 33 0.97 11.51 19.03
CA PHE A 33 0.30 10.69 18.03
C PHE A 33 -1.13 11.20 17.79
N HIS A 34 -1.30 11.77 16.61
CA HIS A 34 -2.55 12.36 16.17
C HIS A 34 -3.08 11.54 15.00
N THR A 35 -4.30 11.03 15.16
CA THR A 35 -5.01 10.27 14.15
C THR A 35 -6.12 11.13 13.56
N CYS A 36 -6.34 11.00 12.25
CA CYS A 36 -7.41 11.70 11.56
C CYS A 36 -8.16 10.71 10.68
N TYR A 37 -9.45 10.53 10.97
CA TYR A 37 -10.38 9.83 10.08
C TYR A 37 -11.06 10.84 9.17
N MET A 38 -10.94 10.60 7.87
CA MET A 38 -11.45 11.47 6.82
C MET A 38 -12.53 10.73 6.02
N GLY A 39 -13.77 10.89 6.46
CA GLY A 39 -14.95 10.25 5.89
C GLY A 39 -15.55 11.03 4.72
N THR A 40 -16.33 10.30 3.91
CA THR A 40 -17.18 10.80 2.82
C THR A 40 -18.56 10.14 2.91
N GLU A 41 -19.55 10.57 2.11
CA GLU A 41 -20.90 9.95 2.06
C GLU A 41 -20.86 8.44 1.83
N ASN A 42 -19.83 7.95 1.13
CA ASN A 42 -19.65 6.53 0.81
C ASN A 42 -18.96 5.72 1.91
N SER A 43 -18.45 6.39 2.96
CA SER A 43 -17.69 5.73 4.02
C SER A 43 -18.64 5.06 5.02
N SER A 44 -18.35 3.82 5.38
CA SER A 44 -19.20 3.08 6.32
C SER A 44 -19.05 3.59 7.76
N GLU A 45 -20.13 3.51 8.54
CA GLU A 45 -20.07 3.81 9.98
C GLU A 45 -19.10 2.85 10.69
N GLU A 46 -18.97 1.64 10.18
CA GLU A 46 -18.09 0.65 10.77
C GLU A 46 -16.59 1.01 10.60
N THR A 47 -16.14 1.50 9.43
CA THR A 47 -14.75 1.95 9.24
C THR A 47 -14.42 3.14 10.13
N ARG A 48 -15.37 4.07 10.27
CA ARG A 48 -15.28 5.24 11.15
C ARG A 48 -15.15 4.86 12.62
N GLN A 49 -16.04 4.01 13.10
CA GLN A 49 -16.03 3.55 14.50
C GLN A 49 -14.75 2.76 14.82
N ARG A 50 -14.27 1.92 13.89
CA ARG A 50 -13.01 1.18 14.06
C ARG A 50 -11.81 2.12 14.20
N ALA A 51 -11.72 3.17 13.39
CA ALA A 51 -10.63 4.14 13.45
C ALA A 51 -10.61 4.87 14.80
N LYS A 52 -11.77 5.29 15.28
CA LYS A 52 -11.93 5.95 16.58
C LYS A 52 -11.51 5.05 17.74
N GLN A 53 -12.09 3.85 17.81
CA GLN A 53 -11.79 2.88 18.88
C GLN A 53 -10.31 2.46 18.86
N SER A 54 -9.69 2.35 17.67
CA SER A 54 -8.25 2.03 17.54
C SER A 54 -7.38 3.14 18.13
N SER A 55 -7.74 4.39 17.88
CA SER A 55 -7.02 5.54 18.44
C SER A 55 -7.17 5.63 19.96
N GLU A 56 -8.39 5.45 20.47
CA GLU A 56 -8.70 5.45 21.90
C GLU A 56 -7.96 4.33 22.65
N ALA A 57 -7.83 3.14 22.05
CA ALA A 57 -7.12 2.01 22.66
C ALA A 57 -5.61 2.27 22.85
N ILE A 58 -5.00 3.01 21.92
CA ILE A 58 -3.59 3.40 21.94
C ILE A 58 -3.40 4.67 22.80
N GLY A 59 -4.46 5.45 23.03
CA GLY A 59 -4.39 6.72 23.74
C GLY A 59 -3.98 7.89 22.84
N GLY A 60 -4.24 7.80 21.53
CA GLY A 60 -3.97 8.89 20.58
C GLY A 60 -5.07 9.95 20.58
N TYR A 61 -4.74 11.14 20.08
CA TYR A 61 -5.76 12.14 19.77
C TYR A 61 -6.46 11.80 18.45
N HIS A 62 -7.79 11.82 18.42
CA HIS A 62 -8.57 11.45 17.25
C HIS A 62 -9.38 12.63 16.70
N VAL A 63 -9.16 12.96 15.44
CA VAL A 63 -9.98 13.90 14.67
C VAL A 63 -10.83 13.11 13.70
N ASP A 64 -12.13 13.42 13.68
CA ASP A 64 -13.09 12.82 12.77
C ASP A 64 -13.73 13.93 11.96
N LEU A 65 -13.57 13.89 10.63
CA LEU A 65 -14.03 14.93 9.73
C LEU A 65 -14.73 14.35 8.50
N ASN A 66 -15.73 15.09 8.03
CA ASN A 66 -16.42 14.83 6.76
C ASN A 66 -15.95 15.86 5.71
N MET A 67 -15.60 15.38 4.51
CA MET A 67 -15.05 16.17 3.42
C MET A 67 -16.01 16.41 2.25
N ASP A 68 -17.24 15.92 2.33
CA ASP A 68 -18.20 16.01 1.23
C ASP A 68 -18.35 17.45 0.73
N SER A 69 -18.40 18.42 1.65
CA SER A 69 -18.48 19.85 1.33
C SER A 69 -17.31 20.35 0.46
N VAL A 70 -16.09 19.87 0.71
CA VAL A 70 -14.89 20.26 -0.04
C VAL A 70 -14.89 19.61 -1.42
N VAL A 71 -15.25 18.32 -1.49
CA VAL A 71 -15.32 17.58 -2.76
C VAL A 71 -16.38 18.18 -3.68
N ILE A 72 -17.58 18.47 -3.14
CA ILE A 72 -18.68 19.10 -3.88
C ILE A 72 -18.26 20.49 -4.39
N ALA A 73 -17.60 21.31 -3.56
CA ALA A 73 -17.15 22.64 -3.97
C ALA A 73 -16.19 22.59 -5.17
N VAL A 74 -15.28 21.61 -5.22
CA VAL A 74 -14.33 21.45 -6.33
C VAL A 74 -15.03 20.94 -7.59
N GLN A 75 -15.96 20.00 -7.46
CA GLN A 75 -16.77 19.53 -8.58
C GLN A 75 -17.63 20.66 -9.17
N HIS A 76 -18.24 21.48 -8.31
CA HIS A 76 -18.96 22.68 -8.73
C HIS A 76 -18.06 23.66 -9.49
N LEU A 77 -16.84 23.91 -9.01
CA LEU A 77 -15.88 24.76 -9.71
C LEU A 77 -15.55 24.21 -11.09
N PHE A 78 -15.32 22.89 -11.21
CA PHE A 78 -15.05 22.26 -12.50
C PHE A 78 -16.21 22.43 -13.48
N GLY A 79 -17.44 22.16 -13.06
CA GLY A 79 -18.60 22.33 -13.95
C GLY A 79 -18.92 23.78 -14.26
N LEU A 80 -18.58 24.74 -13.39
CA LEU A 80 -18.70 26.17 -13.70
C LEU A 80 -17.75 26.58 -14.82
N VAL A 81 -16.53 26.03 -14.85
CA VAL A 81 -15.51 26.37 -15.88
C VAL A 81 -15.74 25.60 -17.18
N MET A 82 -16.10 24.32 -17.10
CA MET A 82 -16.16 23.41 -18.25
C MET A 82 -17.58 23.14 -18.77
N GLY A 83 -18.62 23.65 -18.09
CA GLY A 83 -20.03 23.47 -18.45
C GLY A 83 -20.55 22.02 -18.35
N THR A 84 -19.76 21.11 -17.79
CA THR A 84 -20.07 19.67 -17.66
C THR A 84 -19.70 19.16 -16.28
N GLN A 85 -20.54 18.29 -15.71
CA GLN A 85 -20.36 17.70 -14.39
C GLN A 85 -20.07 16.20 -14.50
N PRO A 86 -18.91 15.71 -14.01
CA PRO A 86 -18.58 14.29 -14.04
C PRO A 86 -19.48 13.49 -13.10
N GLN A 87 -19.83 12.26 -13.49
CA GLN A 87 -20.69 11.38 -12.67
C GLN A 87 -19.99 10.06 -12.33
N PHE A 88 -20.36 9.47 -11.18
CA PHE A 88 -19.90 8.12 -10.83
C PHE A 88 -20.47 7.09 -11.81
N HIS A 89 -19.79 5.96 -11.94
CA HIS A 89 -20.28 4.86 -12.78
C HIS A 89 -21.68 4.38 -12.36
N ALA A 90 -21.97 4.39 -11.05
CA ALA A 90 -23.29 4.09 -10.50
C ALA A 90 -24.41 5.02 -11.01
N HIS A 91 -24.07 6.23 -11.41
CA HIS A 91 -25.00 7.23 -11.91
C HIS A 91 -24.98 7.37 -13.44
N GLY A 92 -24.29 6.47 -14.15
CA GLY A 92 -24.21 6.46 -15.62
C GLY A 92 -22.99 7.17 -16.21
N GLY A 93 -22.01 7.57 -15.38
CA GLY A 93 -20.76 8.17 -15.84
C GLY A 93 -19.81 7.18 -16.53
N THR A 94 -18.87 7.70 -17.32
CA THR A 94 -17.86 6.89 -17.99
C THR A 94 -16.79 6.34 -17.03
N ALA A 95 -16.05 5.31 -17.44
CA ALA A 95 -14.96 4.75 -16.62
C ALA A 95 -13.87 5.79 -16.29
N ASP A 96 -13.62 6.73 -17.20
CA ASP A 96 -12.65 7.81 -17.00
C ASP A 96 -13.16 8.86 -16.00
N GLU A 97 -14.44 9.22 -16.07
CA GLU A 97 -15.07 10.10 -15.06
C GLU A 97 -15.03 9.47 -13.68
N ASN A 98 -15.37 8.19 -13.58
CA ASN A 98 -15.37 7.47 -12.32
C ASN A 98 -13.97 7.39 -11.69
N LEU A 99 -12.94 7.10 -12.51
CA LEU A 99 -11.55 7.13 -12.07
C LEU A 99 -11.11 8.55 -11.70
N ALA A 100 -11.55 9.58 -12.43
CA ALA A 100 -11.24 10.97 -12.13
C ALA A 100 -11.88 11.40 -10.81
N LEU A 101 -13.15 11.07 -10.57
CA LEU A 101 -13.86 11.35 -9.32
C LEU A 101 -13.23 10.62 -8.13
N GLN A 102 -12.84 9.36 -8.28
CA GLN A 102 -12.05 8.66 -7.28
C GLN A 102 -10.70 9.34 -7.07
N ASN A 103 -10.01 9.77 -8.12
CA ASN A 103 -8.72 10.46 -7.98
C ASN A 103 -8.87 11.85 -7.34
N ILE A 104 -9.98 12.54 -7.56
CA ILE A 104 -10.32 13.82 -6.92
C ILE A 104 -10.65 13.54 -5.46
N GLN A 105 -11.64 12.69 -5.20
CA GLN A 105 -12.01 12.29 -3.84
C GLN A 105 -10.79 11.85 -3.10
N ALA A 106 -9.98 10.97 -3.67
CA ALA A 106 -8.70 10.66 -3.16
C ALA A 106 -7.92 12.00 -2.99
N ARG A 107 -7.40 12.70 -4.00
CA ARG A 107 -6.45 13.83 -3.77
C ARG A 107 -6.92 14.88 -2.74
N PHE A 108 -8.23 15.06 -2.57
CA PHE A 108 -8.85 15.85 -1.51
C PHE A 108 -9.03 15.12 -0.17
N ARG A 109 -9.41 13.83 -0.18
CA ARG A 109 -9.36 12.84 0.94
C ARG A 109 -7.96 12.62 1.45
N LEU A 110 -6.95 13.02 0.69
CA LEU A 110 -5.63 12.52 0.89
C LEU A 110 -4.75 13.59 1.53
N GLN A 111 -3.97 13.08 2.46
CA GLN A 111 -3.17 13.77 3.45
C GLN A 111 -2.45 15.03 2.97
N MET A 112 -2.12 15.18 1.68
CA MET A 112 -1.38 16.32 1.12
C MET A 112 -1.98 17.70 1.43
N VAL A 113 -3.30 17.90 1.30
CA VAL A 113 -3.89 19.23 1.57
C VAL A 113 -4.42 19.29 2.99
N LEU A 114 -5.42 18.47 3.32
CA LEU A 114 -6.05 18.52 4.65
C LEU A 114 -5.11 18.01 5.73
N ALA A 115 -4.45 16.85 5.57
CA ALA A 115 -3.60 16.37 6.66
C ALA A 115 -2.36 17.24 6.86
N TYR A 116 -1.71 17.79 5.83
CA TYR A 116 -0.65 18.78 6.05
C TYR A 116 -1.17 20.08 6.65
N MET A 117 -2.38 20.54 6.27
CA MET A 117 -3.03 21.69 6.92
C MET A 117 -3.25 21.42 8.41
N PHE A 118 -3.83 20.27 8.79
CA PHE A 118 -3.99 19.88 10.19
C PHE A 118 -2.66 19.67 10.89
N THR A 119 -1.66 19.09 10.22
CA THR A 119 -0.31 18.88 10.75
C THR A 119 0.38 20.21 11.07
N GLN A 120 0.14 21.24 10.27
CA GLN A 120 0.71 22.58 10.46
C GLN A 120 -0.10 23.44 11.45
N LEU A 121 -1.43 23.27 11.52
CA LEU A 121 -2.31 24.14 12.31
C LEU A 121 -2.81 23.54 13.63
N LEU A 122 -2.85 22.21 13.80
CA LEU A 122 -3.25 21.60 15.08
C LEU A 122 -2.34 22.03 16.24
N PRO A 123 -1.00 22.04 16.08
CA PRO A 123 -0.12 22.52 17.14
C PRO A 123 -0.36 24.00 17.45
N TRP A 124 -0.65 24.82 16.43
CA TRP A 124 -0.99 26.22 16.60
C TRP A 124 -2.26 26.43 17.43
N VAL A 125 -3.31 25.65 17.19
CA VAL A 125 -4.56 25.69 17.98
C VAL A 125 -4.30 25.35 19.46
N TRP A 126 -3.31 24.50 19.75
CA TRP A 126 -2.92 24.15 21.11
C TRP A 126 -1.86 25.05 21.73
N GLY A 127 -1.46 26.12 21.05
CA GLY A 127 -0.41 27.03 21.52
C GLY A 127 0.98 26.37 21.58
N LYS A 128 1.19 25.26 20.87
CA LYS A 128 2.46 24.53 20.81
C LYS A 128 3.25 24.92 19.56
N VAL A 129 4.58 25.06 19.71
CA VAL A 129 5.51 25.44 18.63
C VAL A 129 6.10 24.19 17.94
N VAL A 130 5.39 23.06 17.96
CA VAL A 130 5.90 21.78 17.44
C VAL A 130 5.26 21.50 16.08
N GLY A 131 6.04 21.18 15.06
CA GLY A 131 5.51 20.68 13.78
C GLY A 131 5.24 19.17 13.87
N LEU A 132 4.10 18.71 13.33
CA LEU A 132 3.83 17.28 13.20
C LEU A 132 4.46 16.73 11.92
N LEU A 133 4.72 15.42 11.88
CA LEU A 133 5.16 14.72 10.67
C LEU A 133 4.02 13.87 10.13
N VAL A 134 3.78 13.95 8.83
CA VAL A 134 2.75 13.14 8.17
C VAL A 134 3.31 11.74 7.90
N LEU A 135 2.56 10.72 8.32
CA LEU A 135 2.92 9.31 8.13
C LEU A 135 2.07 8.67 7.03
N SER A 136 2.75 8.00 6.10
CA SER A 136 2.12 7.22 5.02
C SER A 136 1.99 5.74 5.42
N GLY A 137 0.88 5.13 4.96
CA GLY A 137 0.53 3.73 5.20
C GLY A 137 0.67 2.81 3.97
N ALA A 138 1.34 3.25 2.90
CA ALA A 138 1.49 2.42 1.70
C ALA A 138 2.44 1.25 1.94
N ASN A 139 2.05 0.03 1.57
CA ASN A 139 2.92 -1.16 1.73
C ASN A 139 3.75 -1.45 0.48
N ILE A 140 4.70 -2.39 0.60
CA ILE A 140 5.63 -2.68 -0.49
C ILE A 140 4.97 -3.32 -1.73
N ASN A 141 3.89 -4.07 -1.54
CA ASN A 141 3.23 -4.78 -2.63
C ASN A 141 2.48 -3.78 -3.52
N GLU A 142 1.77 -2.83 -2.90
CA GLU A 142 1.11 -1.71 -3.57
C GLU A 142 2.12 -0.82 -4.29
N ASN A 143 3.22 -0.47 -3.62
CA ASN A 143 4.31 0.30 -4.20
C ASN A 143 4.95 -0.42 -5.40
N LEU A 144 5.11 -1.74 -5.36
CA LEU A 144 5.69 -2.51 -6.47
C LEU A 144 4.83 -2.47 -7.72
N GLN A 145 3.52 -2.56 -7.55
CA GLN A 145 2.59 -2.50 -8.66
C GLN A 145 2.30 -1.06 -9.09
N GLY A 146 2.53 -0.07 -8.23
CA GLY A 146 2.06 1.30 -8.40
C GLY A 146 0.54 1.42 -8.25
N TYR A 147 -0.05 0.53 -7.45
CA TYR A 147 -1.46 0.53 -7.07
C TYR A 147 -1.69 1.55 -5.95
N LEU A 148 -1.54 2.82 -6.33
CA LEU A 148 -1.76 4.00 -5.52
C LEU A 148 -2.11 5.17 -6.43
N THR A 149 -2.78 6.17 -5.86
CA THR A 149 -3.11 7.40 -6.56
C THR A 149 -1.93 8.35 -6.43
N LYS A 150 -1.49 8.96 -7.53
CA LYS A 150 -0.33 9.86 -7.43
C LYS A 150 -0.70 11.10 -6.60
N TYR A 151 0.15 11.43 -5.62
CA TYR A 151 -0.06 12.51 -4.64
C TYR A 151 -1.22 12.25 -3.68
N ASP A 152 -1.34 10.99 -3.27
CA ASP A 152 -2.26 10.57 -2.23
C ASP A 152 -1.66 10.46 -0.84
N CYS A 153 -2.37 9.82 0.08
CA CYS A 153 -1.90 9.39 1.39
C CYS A 153 -0.72 8.40 1.31
N SER A 154 -0.37 7.90 0.12
CA SER A 154 0.93 7.24 -0.06
C SER A 154 2.09 8.24 -0.05
N SER A 155 1.81 9.52 -0.34
CA SER A 155 2.73 10.66 -0.34
C SER A 155 2.66 11.39 1.00
N ALA A 156 3.59 11.06 1.89
CA ALA A 156 3.80 11.73 3.17
C ALA A 156 5.29 12.06 3.39
N ASP A 157 5.64 12.58 4.56
CA ASP A 157 7.03 12.87 4.93
C ASP A 157 7.83 11.59 5.09
N ILE A 158 7.28 10.62 5.82
CA ILE A 158 7.91 9.33 6.10
C ILE A 158 6.87 8.21 6.00
N ASN A 159 7.29 7.06 5.46
CA ASN A 159 6.49 5.85 5.44
C ASN A 159 7.15 4.74 6.28
N PHE A 160 6.48 4.34 7.37
CA PHE A 160 7.04 3.37 8.31
C PHE A 160 6.79 1.90 7.89
N ILE A 161 5.82 1.63 7.02
CA ILE A 161 5.49 0.28 6.52
C ILE A 161 5.81 0.05 5.03
N GLY A 162 6.36 1.04 4.34
CA GLY A 162 6.68 0.97 2.91
C GLY A 162 7.65 -0.12 2.51
N GLY A 163 8.45 -0.61 3.45
CA GLY A 163 9.37 -1.73 3.28
C GLY A 163 8.83 -3.08 3.74
N ILE A 164 7.55 -3.21 4.11
CA ILE A 164 6.98 -4.44 4.71
C ILE A 164 5.92 -5.04 3.78
N SER A 165 5.89 -6.37 3.67
CA SER A 165 4.89 -7.11 2.89
C SER A 165 3.52 -7.10 3.57
N LYS A 166 2.43 -7.07 2.79
CA LYS A 166 1.07 -7.12 3.35
C LYS A 166 0.80 -8.41 4.15
N THR A 167 1.45 -9.51 3.77
CA THR A 167 1.39 -10.78 4.51
C THR A 167 2.05 -10.68 5.88
N ASP A 168 3.18 -9.97 6.01
CA ASP A 168 3.85 -9.79 7.29
C ASP A 168 3.16 -8.73 8.15
N LEU A 169 2.55 -7.71 7.53
CA LEU A 169 1.68 -6.76 8.24
C LEU A 169 0.50 -7.47 8.92
N LYS A 170 -0.18 -8.39 8.21
CA LYS A 170 -1.25 -9.21 8.82
C LYS A 170 -0.75 -10.04 10.01
N LYS A 171 0.43 -10.66 9.89
CA LYS A 171 1.05 -11.41 11.00
C LYS A 171 1.44 -10.51 12.17
N PHE A 172 1.94 -9.31 11.88
CA PHE A 172 2.31 -8.34 12.90
C PHE A 172 1.09 -7.85 13.68
N ILE A 173 -0.04 -7.60 13.00
CA ILE A 173 -1.30 -7.22 13.67
C ILE A 173 -1.77 -8.34 14.62
N VAL A 174 -1.69 -9.61 14.19
CA VAL A 174 -2.01 -10.76 15.06
C VAL A 174 -1.07 -10.84 16.26
N TYR A 175 0.22 -10.55 16.08
CA TYR A 175 1.15 -10.50 17.20
C TYR A 175 0.88 -9.31 18.14
N ALA A 176 0.49 -8.17 17.59
CA ALA A 176 0.24 -6.93 18.32
C ALA A 176 -0.98 -7.01 19.24
N GLU A 177 -1.97 -7.83 18.88
CA GLU A 177 -3.11 -8.20 19.74
C GLU A 177 -2.64 -8.63 21.12
N ASP A 178 -1.81 -9.70 21.17
CA ASP A 178 -1.35 -10.31 22.41
C ASP A 178 -0.26 -9.46 23.09
N ALA A 179 0.68 -8.94 22.30
CA ALA A 179 1.87 -8.26 22.83
C ALA A 179 1.57 -6.87 23.43
N PHE A 180 0.58 -6.16 22.89
CA PHE A 180 0.21 -4.81 23.36
C PHE A 180 -1.15 -4.77 24.07
N ALA A 181 -1.76 -5.94 24.33
CA ALA A 181 -3.08 -6.07 24.94
C ALA A 181 -4.13 -5.17 24.24
N LEU A 182 -4.18 -5.26 22.90
CA LEU A 182 -5.08 -4.50 22.05
C LEU A 182 -6.19 -5.42 21.50
N PRO A 183 -7.25 -5.70 22.29
CA PRO A 183 -8.31 -6.63 21.88
C PRO A 183 -9.10 -6.14 20.66
N ILE A 184 -9.03 -4.85 20.33
CA ILE A 184 -9.62 -4.33 19.10
C ILE A 184 -9.00 -4.91 17.83
N LEU A 185 -7.73 -5.32 17.90
CA LEU A 185 -7.01 -5.95 16.79
C LEU A 185 -7.29 -7.46 16.68
N ALA A 186 -8.12 -8.02 17.56
CA ALA A 186 -8.23 -9.45 17.75
C ALA A 186 -8.61 -10.23 16.49
N ARG A 187 -8.20 -11.51 16.42
CA ARG A 187 -8.63 -12.47 15.39
C ARG A 187 -10.16 -12.59 15.22
N HIS A 188 -10.89 -12.36 16.31
CA HIS A 188 -12.36 -12.34 16.33
C HIS A 188 -12.95 -10.96 16.02
N SER A 189 -12.11 -9.93 15.97
CA SER A 189 -12.50 -8.58 15.60
C SER A 189 -12.62 -8.47 14.09
N PHE A 190 -13.58 -7.64 13.67
CA PHE A 190 -13.89 -7.31 12.29
C PHE A 190 -12.65 -6.78 11.51
N PHE A 191 -11.57 -6.35 12.16
CA PHE A 191 -10.42 -5.69 11.52
C PHE A 191 -9.62 -6.59 10.55
N LEU A 192 -9.27 -7.83 10.94
CA LEU A 192 -8.52 -8.75 10.08
C LEU A 192 -9.39 -9.50 9.08
N ASN A 193 -10.68 -9.67 9.42
CA ASN A 193 -11.67 -10.37 8.59
C ASN A 193 -12.42 -9.43 7.64
N ALA A 194 -12.32 -8.11 7.85
CA ALA A 194 -12.88 -7.11 6.94
C ALA A 194 -12.28 -7.28 5.55
N VAL A 195 -13.15 -7.20 4.54
CA VAL A 195 -12.71 -7.15 3.15
C VAL A 195 -11.98 -5.83 2.92
N PRO A 196 -10.72 -5.84 2.46
CA PRO A 196 -10.00 -4.62 2.12
C PRO A 196 -10.65 -3.98 0.89
N THR A 197 -11.50 -2.99 1.15
CA THR A 197 -12.24 -2.21 0.16
C THR A 197 -11.94 -0.74 0.32
N ALA A 198 -11.61 -0.08 -0.80
CA ALA A 198 -11.55 1.37 -0.87
C ALA A 198 -12.99 1.89 -1.03
N GLU A 199 -13.61 2.32 0.08
CA GLU A 199 -14.94 2.95 0.13
C GLU A 199 -14.91 4.34 -0.55
N LEU A 200 -14.61 4.39 -1.84
CA LEU A 200 -14.49 5.61 -2.67
C LEU A 200 -15.64 5.75 -3.66
N GLU A 201 -16.30 4.65 -4.02
CA GLU A 201 -17.50 4.65 -4.85
C GLU A 201 -18.73 4.29 -4.01
N PRO A 202 -19.93 4.76 -4.39
CA PRO A 202 -21.17 4.30 -3.77
C PRO A 202 -21.29 2.79 -3.94
N ILE A 203 -21.48 2.08 -2.83
CA ILE A 203 -21.57 0.61 -2.81
C ILE A 203 -22.90 0.22 -3.48
N ILE A 204 -22.81 -0.47 -4.62
CA ILE A 204 -23.95 -1.15 -5.23
C ILE A 204 -23.93 -2.60 -4.70
N GLU A 205 -25.09 -3.17 -4.38
CA GLU A 205 -25.21 -4.56 -3.87
C GLU A 205 -24.49 -5.61 -4.74
N THR A 206 -24.26 -5.31 -6.01
CA THR A 206 -23.60 -6.20 -7.00
C THR A 206 -22.08 -6.05 -7.09
N TYR A 207 -21.46 -5.03 -6.47
CA TYR A 207 -20.04 -4.74 -6.64
C TYR A 207 -19.35 -4.29 -5.35
N VAL A 208 -18.56 -5.19 -4.76
CA VAL A 208 -17.62 -4.87 -3.67
C VAL A 208 -16.22 -4.74 -4.26
N GLN A 209 -15.63 -3.55 -4.15
CA GLN A 209 -14.30 -3.27 -4.68
C GLN A 209 -13.22 -3.94 -3.81
N ALA A 210 -12.80 -5.15 -4.19
CA ALA A 210 -11.69 -5.83 -3.53
C ALA A 210 -10.35 -5.49 -4.20
N ASP A 211 -9.35 -5.09 -3.41
CA ASP A 211 -8.03 -4.69 -3.92
C ASP A 211 -7.36 -5.75 -4.81
N GLU A 212 -7.44 -7.03 -4.42
CA GLU A 212 -6.85 -8.13 -5.19
C GLU A 212 -7.55 -8.35 -6.54
N ALA A 213 -8.87 -8.12 -6.60
CA ALA A 213 -9.64 -8.20 -7.84
C ALA A 213 -9.23 -7.07 -8.81
N ASN A 214 -9.07 -5.85 -8.30
CA ASN A 214 -8.59 -4.70 -9.07
C ASN A 214 -7.15 -4.89 -9.58
N MET A 215 -6.27 -5.43 -8.76
CA MET A 215 -4.88 -5.73 -9.15
C MET A 215 -4.76 -6.95 -10.07
N ARG A 216 -5.82 -7.77 -10.16
CA ARG A 216 -5.91 -9.06 -10.85
C ARG A 216 -4.83 -10.06 -10.41
N LYS A 217 -4.34 -9.92 -9.18
CA LYS A 217 -3.28 -10.73 -8.56
C LYS A 217 -3.45 -10.73 -7.06
N THR A 218 -3.11 -11.85 -6.44
CA THR A 218 -3.09 -11.94 -4.98
C THR A 218 -1.83 -11.30 -4.41
N TYR A 219 -1.86 -10.89 -3.14
CA TYR A 219 -0.66 -10.38 -2.45
C TYR A 219 0.46 -11.42 -2.38
N ASN A 220 0.11 -12.72 -2.34
CA ASN A 220 1.08 -13.81 -2.37
C ASN A 220 1.79 -13.88 -3.73
N GLU A 221 1.04 -13.79 -4.83
CA GLU A 221 1.61 -13.74 -6.18
C GLU A 221 2.53 -12.52 -6.35
N LEU A 222 2.11 -11.34 -5.87
CA LEU A 222 2.91 -10.11 -5.94
C LEU A 222 4.24 -10.22 -5.18
N SER A 223 4.23 -10.88 -4.02
CA SER A 223 5.44 -11.16 -3.26
C SER A 223 6.40 -12.09 -4.02
N VAL A 224 5.89 -13.08 -4.75
CA VAL A 224 6.73 -13.92 -5.62
C VAL A 224 7.31 -13.11 -6.78
N PHE A 225 6.49 -12.31 -7.47
CA PHE A 225 6.93 -11.52 -8.63
C PHE A 225 8.08 -10.59 -8.30
N GLY A 226 7.99 -9.84 -7.21
CA GLY A 226 9.09 -8.95 -6.90
C GLY A 226 10.33 -9.66 -6.32
N ARG A 227 10.19 -10.90 -5.78
CA ARG A 227 11.33 -11.72 -5.31
C ARG A 227 12.17 -12.06 -6.52
N LEU A 228 11.50 -12.61 -7.54
CA LEU A 228 12.10 -12.96 -8.81
C LEU A 228 12.76 -11.72 -9.45
N ARG A 229 12.06 -10.59 -9.48
CA ARG A 229 12.56 -9.34 -10.10
C ARG A 229 13.77 -8.73 -9.36
N LYS A 230 13.73 -8.64 -8.03
CA LYS A 230 14.73 -7.87 -7.25
C LYS A 230 15.82 -8.73 -6.64
N ILE A 231 15.49 -9.90 -6.07
CA ILE A 231 16.47 -10.79 -5.44
C ILE A 231 17.15 -11.62 -6.52
N GLU A 232 16.35 -12.31 -7.34
CA GLU A 232 16.85 -13.24 -8.35
C GLU A 232 17.17 -12.56 -9.69
N LYS A 233 17.02 -11.23 -9.76
CA LYS A 233 17.37 -10.38 -10.90
C LYS A 233 16.73 -10.81 -12.23
N CYS A 234 15.53 -11.40 -12.16
CA CYS A 234 14.82 -11.91 -13.33
C CYS A 234 14.07 -10.79 -14.05
N GLY A 235 14.34 -10.64 -15.35
CA GLY A 235 13.53 -9.85 -16.28
C GLY A 235 12.26 -10.60 -16.71
N PRO A 236 11.42 -10.03 -17.60
CA PRO A 236 10.13 -10.62 -17.97
C PRO A 236 10.23 -12.09 -18.40
N TYR A 237 11.20 -12.38 -19.28
CA TYR A 237 11.42 -13.72 -19.81
C TYR A 237 11.90 -14.71 -18.74
N SER A 238 12.91 -14.34 -17.95
CA SER A 238 13.45 -15.19 -16.88
C SER A 238 12.44 -15.43 -15.76
N THR A 239 11.57 -14.44 -15.48
CA THR A 239 10.48 -14.60 -14.53
C THR A 239 9.46 -15.62 -15.05
N PHE A 240 9.09 -15.56 -16.33
CA PHE A 240 8.21 -16.55 -16.94
C PHE A 240 8.78 -17.97 -16.85
N THR A 241 10.04 -18.19 -17.26
CA THR A 241 10.62 -19.55 -17.24
C THR A 241 10.70 -20.14 -15.83
N LYS A 242 11.00 -19.32 -14.82
CA LYS A 242 10.97 -19.77 -13.41
C LYS A 242 9.57 -20.05 -12.90
N LEU A 243 8.60 -19.20 -13.22
CA LEU A 243 7.22 -19.42 -12.81
C LEU A 243 6.60 -20.64 -13.49
N VAL A 244 7.00 -21.00 -14.71
CA VAL A 244 6.59 -22.27 -15.32
C VAL A 244 7.08 -23.47 -14.52
N GLN A 245 8.26 -23.39 -13.90
CA GLN A 245 8.77 -24.45 -13.03
C GLN A 245 8.10 -24.45 -11.64
N GLU A 246 7.90 -23.27 -11.03
CA GLU A 246 7.31 -23.15 -9.69
C GLU A 246 5.78 -23.36 -9.67
N TRP A 247 5.06 -22.86 -10.69
CA TRP A 247 3.60 -22.84 -10.77
C TRP A 247 3.02 -23.81 -11.81
N GLY A 248 3.87 -24.52 -12.55
CA GLY A 248 3.44 -25.47 -13.60
C GLY A 248 2.62 -26.66 -13.09
N SER A 249 2.54 -26.86 -11.77
CA SER A 249 1.67 -27.87 -11.16
C SER A 249 0.20 -27.43 -11.05
N PHE A 250 -0.09 -26.13 -11.04
CA PHE A 250 -1.45 -25.62 -10.82
C PHE A 250 -1.91 -24.53 -11.82
N LEU A 251 -1.01 -23.95 -12.62
CA LEU A 251 -1.36 -22.99 -13.67
C LEU A 251 -0.84 -23.43 -15.03
N SER A 252 -1.61 -23.14 -16.09
CA SER A 252 -1.16 -23.38 -17.46
C SER A 252 -0.09 -22.36 -17.89
N PRO A 253 0.81 -22.72 -18.81
CA PRO A 253 1.81 -21.78 -19.33
C PRO A 253 1.19 -20.48 -19.84
N LEU A 254 0.04 -20.54 -20.52
CA LEU A 254 -0.67 -19.36 -21.03
C LEU A 254 -1.16 -18.43 -19.91
N GLN A 255 -1.72 -18.98 -18.83
CA GLN A 255 -2.13 -18.19 -17.66
C GLN A 255 -0.93 -17.52 -16.98
N ILE A 256 0.21 -18.20 -16.92
CA ILE A 256 1.46 -17.64 -16.39
C ILE A 256 1.95 -16.48 -17.27
N VAL A 257 1.89 -16.63 -18.61
CA VAL A 257 2.22 -15.54 -19.54
C VAL A 257 1.39 -14.30 -19.27
N GLU A 258 0.07 -14.44 -19.16
CA GLU A 258 -0.83 -13.31 -18.92
C GLU A 258 -0.49 -12.60 -17.61
N LYS A 259 -0.27 -13.35 -16.52
CA LYS A 259 0.11 -12.81 -15.22
C LYS A 259 1.45 -12.08 -15.26
N VAL A 260 2.46 -12.65 -15.92
CA VAL A 260 3.80 -12.06 -16.07
C VAL A 260 3.72 -10.77 -16.89
N LYS A 261 3.07 -10.80 -18.05
CA LYS A 261 2.90 -9.62 -18.92
C LYS A 261 2.19 -8.50 -18.19
N LEU A 262 1.10 -8.82 -17.50
CA LEU A 262 0.33 -7.84 -16.74
C LEU A 262 1.16 -7.23 -15.59
N PHE A 263 1.96 -8.04 -14.89
CA PHE A 263 2.85 -7.55 -13.84
C PHE A 263 3.86 -6.54 -14.39
N PHE A 264 4.62 -6.91 -15.42
CA PHE A 264 5.66 -6.04 -15.98
C PHE A 264 5.06 -4.81 -16.67
N PHE A 265 3.91 -4.94 -17.34
CA PHE A 265 3.19 -3.82 -17.93
C PHE A 265 2.79 -2.78 -16.87
N LYS A 266 2.08 -3.22 -15.81
CA LYS A 266 1.66 -2.33 -14.72
C LYS A 266 2.85 -1.72 -14.00
N HIS A 267 3.85 -2.54 -13.68
CA HIS A 267 5.08 -2.05 -13.04
C HIS A 267 5.79 -0.97 -13.86
N ALA A 268 5.89 -1.15 -15.18
CA ALA A 268 6.53 -0.18 -16.07
C ALA A 268 5.69 1.08 -16.27
N HIS A 269 4.38 0.93 -16.42
CA HIS A 269 3.43 2.03 -16.56
C HIS A 269 3.42 2.92 -15.32
N ASP A 270 3.30 2.32 -14.14
CA ASP A 270 3.11 3.01 -12.87
C ASP A 270 4.43 3.31 -12.14
N ARG A 271 5.59 3.01 -12.75
CA ARG A 271 6.90 3.26 -12.14
C ARG A 271 7.14 4.73 -11.80
N HIS A 272 6.54 5.65 -12.52
CA HIS A 272 6.68 7.09 -12.27
C HIS A 272 5.98 7.54 -10.97
N LYS A 273 5.20 6.67 -10.32
CA LYS A 273 4.49 6.95 -9.05
C LYS A 273 5.34 6.66 -7.80
N MET A 274 6.68 6.55 -7.93
CA MET A 274 7.54 6.23 -6.78
C MET A 274 7.59 7.37 -5.76
N LEU A 275 7.31 7.02 -4.52
CA LEU A 275 6.93 7.96 -3.47
C LEU A 275 7.53 7.60 -2.10
N THR A 276 7.46 8.61 -1.22
CA THR A 276 7.86 8.76 0.19
C THR A 276 9.03 7.93 0.73
N PRO A 277 10.06 8.57 1.31
CA PRO A 277 11.12 7.87 2.04
C PRO A 277 10.56 6.87 3.05
N SER A 278 10.88 5.60 2.84
CA SER A 278 10.30 4.50 3.61
C SER A 278 11.33 3.81 4.50
N TYR A 279 10.88 3.27 5.63
CA TYR A 279 11.71 2.44 6.50
C TYR A 279 12.16 1.16 5.78
N HIS A 280 13.44 0.83 5.94
CA HIS A 280 14.06 -0.32 5.31
C HIS A 280 13.99 -1.55 6.22
N ALA A 281 12.97 -2.39 6.04
CA ALA A 281 12.76 -3.59 6.86
C ALA A 281 13.13 -4.90 6.15
N MET A 282 12.54 -5.15 4.99
CA MET A 282 12.36 -6.53 4.53
C MET A 282 13.56 -7.11 3.79
N SER A 283 14.45 -7.80 4.51
CA SER A 283 15.34 -8.86 3.97
C SER A 283 14.72 -10.26 4.15
N SER A 284 13.42 -10.40 3.93
CA SER A 284 12.70 -11.60 4.36
C SER A 284 12.57 -12.64 3.24
N PHE A 285 13.67 -13.33 2.96
CA PHE A 285 13.61 -14.80 2.83
C PHE A 285 14.97 -15.34 3.26
N ARG A 286 15.08 -15.66 4.56
CA ARG A 286 16.15 -16.47 5.13
C ARG A 286 15.99 -17.91 4.61
N TRP A 287 16.25 -18.13 3.32
CA TRP A 287 16.59 -19.45 2.81
C TRP A 287 18.11 -19.59 2.86
N LYS A 288 18.58 -20.75 3.30
CA LYS A 288 19.98 -21.12 3.55
C LYS A 288 20.89 -20.94 2.33
N VAL A 289 21.21 -19.71 1.96
CA VAL A 289 22.32 -19.41 1.08
C VAL A 289 23.16 -18.36 1.78
N LYS A 290 24.39 -18.76 2.07
CA LYS A 290 25.47 -17.96 2.65
C LYS A 290 25.89 -16.86 1.66
N CYS A 291 24.94 -16.03 1.21
CA CYS A 291 25.19 -14.89 0.35
C CYS A 291 25.21 -13.66 1.24
N ARG A 292 26.40 -13.06 1.32
CA ARG A 292 26.80 -11.92 2.14
C ARG A 292 26.12 -10.59 1.73
N SER A 293 24.96 -10.64 1.11
CA SER A 293 24.28 -9.50 0.52
C SER A 293 22.89 -9.34 1.13
N ARG A 294 22.78 -8.38 2.07
CA ARG A 294 21.57 -7.92 2.74
C ARG A 294 20.61 -7.26 1.73
N THR A 295 20.03 -8.05 0.82
CA THR A 295 19.21 -7.50 -0.26
C THR A 295 17.74 -7.59 0.11
N ALA A 296 17.28 -6.51 0.72
CA ALA A 296 15.91 -6.28 1.10
C ALA A 296 15.15 -5.56 -0.01
N TRP A 297 13.83 -5.63 0.03
CA TRP A 297 12.99 -5.03 -0.98
C TRP A 297 12.67 -3.60 -0.61
N MET A 298 13.08 -2.65 -1.45
CA MET A 298 12.52 -1.32 -1.39
C MET A 298 12.69 -0.63 -2.73
N ILE A 299 11.66 0.13 -3.09
CA ILE A 299 11.65 0.91 -4.31
C ILE A 299 11.91 2.36 -3.97
N THR A 300 13.02 2.62 -3.27
CA THR A 300 13.49 3.99 -3.10
C THR A 300 14.46 4.36 -4.20
N VAL A 301 14.52 5.66 -4.46
CA VAL A 301 15.53 6.31 -5.30
C VAL A 301 16.97 5.94 -4.93
N ARG A 302 17.23 5.45 -3.71
CA ARG A 302 18.57 5.05 -3.26
C ARG A 302 18.86 3.55 -3.44
N PHE A 303 17.87 2.68 -3.24
CA PHE A 303 18.09 1.23 -3.23
C PHE A 303 17.79 0.54 -4.57
N GLU A 304 16.96 1.15 -5.42
CA GLU A 304 16.62 0.62 -6.73
C GLU A 304 16.70 1.70 -7.81
N LEU A 305 17.94 1.92 -8.29
CA LEU A 305 18.22 2.73 -9.47
C LEU A 305 17.74 1.99 -10.72
N ARG A 306 16.69 2.53 -11.33
CA ARG A 306 16.06 1.99 -12.52
C ARG A 306 15.42 3.12 -13.34
N PRO A 307 15.24 2.95 -14.66
CA PRO A 307 14.45 3.89 -15.45
C PRO A 307 13.06 4.08 -14.85
N PHE A 308 12.47 5.26 -15.09
CA PHE A 308 11.05 5.53 -14.79
C PHE A 308 10.20 5.61 -16.06
N LEU A 309 10.82 5.88 -17.20
CA LEU A 309 10.20 5.83 -18.52
C LEU A 309 10.59 4.52 -19.20
N TYR A 310 9.64 3.60 -19.34
CA TYR A 310 9.83 2.30 -19.98
C TYR A 310 8.96 2.15 -21.23
N PRO A 311 9.38 1.31 -22.20
CA PRO A 311 8.46 0.73 -23.15
C PRO A 311 7.55 -0.27 -22.41
N SER A 312 6.38 0.19 -21.95
CA SER A 312 5.47 -0.58 -21.07
C SER A 312 5.06 -1.94 -21.64
N ARG A 313 5.05 -2.09 -22.96
CA ARG A 313 4.68 -3.32 -23.67
C ARG A 313 5.85 -4.29 -23.93
N PHE A 314 7.09 -3.95 -23.57
CA PHE A 314 8.27 -4.82 -23.68
C PHE A 314 8.28 -5.71 -24.95
N PRO A 315 8.28 -5.12 -26.15
CA PRO A 315 7.93 -5.82 -27.39
C PRO A 315 8.79 -7.06 -27.66
N TRP A 316 10.10 -6.96 -27.42
CA TRP A 316 11.02 -8.09 -27.61
C TRP A 316 10.78 -9.21 -26.59
N GLN A 317 10.69 -8.85 -25.31
CA GLN A 317 10.57 -9.83 -24.23
C GLN A 317 9.22 -10.54 -24.28
N PHE A 318 8.13 -9.82 -24.58
CA PHE A 318 6.80 -10.39 -24.65
C PHE A 318 6.66 -11.31 -25.87
N LYS A 319 7.22 -10.94 -27.02
CA LYS A 319 7.27 -11.82 -28.19
C LYS A 319 8.02 -13.13 -27.89
N LYS A 320 9.17 -13.05 -27.21
CA LYS A 320 9.95 -14.23 -26.81
C LYS A 320 9.20 -15.14 -25.83
N ILE A 321 8.40 -14.58 -24.93
CA ILE A 321 7.55 -15.36 -24.02
C ILE A 321 6.45 -16.09 -24.81
N ASP A 322 5.81 -15.42 -25.77
CA ASP A 322 4.75 -16.01 -26.60
C ASP A 322 5.27 -17.16 -27.47
N GLU A 323 6.47 -17.00 -28.05
CA GLU A 323 7.15 -18.05 -28.81
C GLU A 323 7.38 -19.32 -27.98
N ILE A 324 7.65 -19.20 -26.67
CA ILE A 324 7.90 -20.37 -25.81
C ILE A 324 6.62 -20.94 -25.23
N ALA A 325 5.65 -20.09 -24.89
CA ALA A 325 4.39 -20.55 -24.34
C ALA A 325 3.53 -21.33 -25.34
N THR A 326 3.73 -21.10 -26.64
CA THR A 326 3.07 -21.82 -27.74
C THR A 326 3.75 -23.16 -28.07
N VAL A 327 5.01 -23.36 -27.66
CA VAL A 327 5.71 -24.63 -27.79
C VAL A 327 5.32 -25.52 -26.62
N PRO A 328 4.60 -26.64 -26.82
CA PRO A 328 4.27 -27.55 -25.72
C PRO A 328 5.57 -28.06 -25.07
N PRO A 329 5.61 -28.20 -23.73
CA PRO A 329 6.80 -28.71 -23.07
C PRO A 329 7.06 -30.12 -23.61
N HIS A 330 8.25 -30.34 -24.17
CA HIS A 330 8.75 -31.67 -24.51
C HIS A 330 8.74 -32.54 -23.24
N ARG A 331 7.66 -33.29 -23.04
CA ARG A 331 7.63 -34.44 -22.12
C ARG A 331 8.43 -35.57 -22.77
N SER A 332 9.73 -35.59 -22.55
CA SER A 332 10.54 -36.77 -22.85
C SER A 332 11.77 -36.84 -21.95
N TYR A 333 11.52 -36.98 -20.64
CA TYR A 333 12.32 -37.86 -19.78
C TYR A 333 11.40 -39.05 -19.44
N SER A 334 11.34 -40.04 -20.34
CA SER A 334 10.95 -41.43 -20.04
C SER A 334 10.73 -42.20 -21.34
N SER A 335 11.79 -42.83 -21.84
CA SER A 335 11.71 -44.17 -22.41
C SER A 335 13.13 -44.73 -22.41
N ALA A 336 13.48 -45.40 -21.30
CA ALA A 336 14.57 -46.37 -21.36
C ALA A 336 14.20 -47.38 -22.46
N GLU A 337 15.08 -47.52 -23.45
CA GLU A 337 14.98 -48.54 -24.48
C GLU A 337 14.91 -49.93 -23.83
N PRO A 338 13.95 -50.79 -24.21
CA PRO A 338 14.09 -52.20 -23.89
C PRO A 338 15.18 -52.76 -24.80
N LYS A 339 16.30 -53.19 -24.21
CA LYS A 339 17.24 -54.09 -24.88
C LYS A 339 16.45 -55.34 -25.28
N GLN A 340 16.37 -55.62 -26.57
CA GLN A 340 16.04 -56.95 -27.08
C GLN A 340 17.34 -57.68 -27.40
N ASP A 341 17.35 -58.95 -27.00
CA ASP A 341 18.45 -59.91 -27.04
C ASP A 341 19.04 -60.19 -28.43
#